data_AF-A0A5K1H9B5-F1
#
_entry.id   AF-A0A5K1H9B5-F1
#
_cell.length_a   1.000
_cell.length_b   1.000
_cell.length_c   1.000
_cell.angle_alpha   90.00
_cell.angle_beta   90.00
_cell.angle_gamma   90.00
#
_symmetry.space_group_name_H-M   'P 1'
#
loop_
_entity.id
_entity.type
_entity.pdbx_description
1 polymer ?
#
loop_
_entity_poly.entity_id
_entity_poly.type
_entity_poly.pdbx_seq_one_letter_code
_entity_poly.pdbx_strand_id
1 'polypeptide(L)' 'RKPTDEQFDGDFSLRQWVAEAFPIAISDVIDRLLLNKSNNTATERSAVINDLLVMIMEIGLSCSRVSPNKRMDMKEV' A
#
# COMPACT_ATOMS: atom_id res chain seq x y z
N ARG A 1 16.98 -15.93 3.18
CA ARG A 1 16.39 -14.76 3.86
C ARG A 1 14.88 -14.89 3.78
N LYS A 2 14.22 -15.14 4.92
CA LYS A 2 12.77 -15.22 5.05
C LYS A 2 12.23 -13.89 5.59
N PRO A 3 10.99 -13.51 5.26
CA PRO A 3 10.36 -12.31 5.81
C PRO A 3 10.22 -12.32 7.35
N THR A 4 10.41 -13.48 7.98
CA THR A 4 10.35 -13.70 9.42
C THR A 4 11.72 -13.70 10.10
N ASP A 5 12.80 -13.50 9.35
CA ASP A 5 14.14 -13.44 9.95
C ASP A 5 14.25 -12.17 10.82
N GLU A 6 14.94 -12.27 11.98
CA GLU A 6 15.09 -11.18 12.98
C GLU A 6 15.63 -9.86 12.40
N GLN A 7 16.29 -9.87 11.24
CA GLN A 7 16.68 -8.64 10.54
C GLN A 7 15.49 -7.80 10.02
N PHE A 8 14.28 -8.38 9.99
CA PHE A 8 13.01 -7.71 9.71
C PHE A 8 12.22 -7.40 11.00
N ASP A 9 12.78 -7.70 12.17
CA ASP A 9 12.26 -7.37 13.50
C ASP A 9 12.68 -5.94 13.94
N GLY A 10 12.85 -5.04 12.98
CA GLY A 10 13.12 -3.62 13.23
C GLY A 10 11.88 -2.84 13.65
N ASP A 11 12.07 -1.59 14.08
CA ASP A 11 11.06 -0.69 14.69
C ASP A 11 9.71 -0.58 13.94
N PHE A 12 9.67 -0.88 12.63
CA PHE A 12 8.47 -0.83 11.80
C PHE A 12 8.36 -2.03 10.85
N SER A 13 7.27 -2.80 10.97
CA SER A 13 6.87 -3.75 9.93
C SER A 13 6.48 -3.02 8.64
N LEU A 14 6.63 -3.67 7.48
CA LEU A 14 6.21 -3.10 6.18
C LEU A 14 4.77 -2.57 6.23
N ARG A 15 3.87 -3.28 6.91
CA ARG A 15 2.50 -2.82 7.12
C ARG A 15 2.43 -1.51 7.90
N GLN A 16 3.17 -1.38 9.00
CA GLN A 16 3.16 -0.16 9.78
C GLN A 16 3.74 1.00 8.98
N TRP A 17 4.84 0.79 8.24
CA TRP A 17 5.41 1.81 7.36
C TRP A 17 4.41 2.31 6.31
N VAL A 18 3.69 1.40 5.64
CA VAL A 18 2.63 1.77 4.69
C VAL A 18 1.45 2.47 5.39
N ALA A 19 1.07 2.02 6.59
CA ALA A 19 -0.03 2.63 7.33
C ALA A 19 0.26 4.07 7.79
N GLU A 20 1.51 4.39 8.13
CA GLU A 20 1.91 5.75 8.52
C GLU A 20 2.00 6.72 7.35
N ALA A 21 2.37 6.22 6.17
CA ALA A 21 2.39 7.02 4.94
C ALA A 21 0.97 7.23 4.36
N PHE A 22 0.00 6.40 4.73
CA PHE A 22 -1.34 6.41 4.14
C PHE A 22 -2.24 7.52 4.71
N PRO A 23 -3.07 8.20 3.90
CA PRO A 23 -3.08 8.21 2.42
C PRO A 23 -2.19 9.31 1.83
N ILE A 24 -1.66 10.21 2.65
CA ILE A 24 -1.07 11.50 2.23
C ILE A 24 0.25 11.31 1.46
N ALA A 25 1.08 10.37 1.90
CA ALA A 25 2.40 10.08 1.35
C ALA A 25 2.40 8.75 0.58
N ILE A 26 1.26 8.35 -0.01
CA ILE A 26 1.15 7.08 -0.73
C ILE A 26 2.14 7.00 -1.91
N SER A 27 2.44 8.13 -2.55
CA SER A 27 3.45 8.22 -3.60
C SER A 27 4.86 7.84 -3.14
N ASP A 28 5.14 7.95 -1.83
CA ASP A 28 6.46 7.65 -1.27
C ASP A 28 6.65 6.15 -1.02
N VAL A 29 5.54 5.39 -0.94
CA VAL A 29 5.56 3.93 -0.79
C VAL A 29 5.32 3.17 -2.09
N ILE A 30 4.81 3.86 -3.13
CA ILE A 30 4.55 3.28 -4.45
C ILE A 30 5.81 3.31 -5.33
N ASP A 31 6.07 2.20 -6.01
CA ASP A 31 7.16 2.13 -6.98
C ASP A 31 6.95 3.16 -8.09
N ARG A 32 7.95 4.03 -8.29
CA ARG A 32 7.94 5.08 -9.31
C ARG A 32 7.79 4.52 -10.73
N LEU A 33 8.18 3.27 -10.98
CA LEU A 33 7.96 2.60 -12.26
C LEU A 33 6.47 2.39 -12.55
N LEU A 34 5.64 2.19 -11.51
CA LEU A 34 4.19 2.10 -11.66
C LEU A 34 3.57 3.46 -12.00
N LEU A 35 4.16 4.54 -11.51
CA LEU A 35 3.75 5.91 -11.83
C LEU A 35 4.22 6.35 -13.23
N ASN A 36 5.39 5.89 -13.68
CA ASN A 36 6.05 6.35 -14.91
C ASN A 36 5.67 5.57 -16.18
N LYS A 37 4.91 4.46 -16.08
CA LYS A 37 4.54 3.64 -17.25
C LYS A 37 3.39 4.23 -18.10
N SER A 38 2.86 5.39 -17.72
CA SER A 38 1.78 6.08 -18.46
C SER A 38 2.34 7.06 -19.49
N ASN A 39 2.26 6.70 -20.78
CA ASN A 39 2.71 7.52 -21.90
C ASN A 39 1.67 8.58 -22.33
N ASN A 40 0.81 9.05 -21.43
CA ASN A 40 -0.36 9.88 -21.74
C ASN A 40 -0.50 11.02 -20.75
N THR A 41 -0.92 12.18 -21.26
CA THR A 41 -1.14 13.50 -20.62
C THR A 41 -1.10 13.47 -19.07
N ALA A 42 -0.02 14.02 -18.54
CA ALA A 42 0.53 13.72 -17.21
C ALA A 42 -0.36 14.06 -16.00
N THR A 43 -1.35 14.95 -16.11
CA THR A 43 -2.00 15.54 -14.93
C THR A 43 -3.29 14.83 -14.52
N GLU A 44 -4.23 14.60 -15.44
CA GLU A 44 -5.54 14.00 -15.11
C GLU A 44 -5.44 12.50 -14.81
N ARG A 45 -4.56 11.80 -15.52
CA ARG A 45 -4.34 10.36 -15.28
C ARG A 45 -3.58 10.10 -13.97
N SER A 46 -2.78 11.06 -13.50
CA SER A 46 -2.09 10.98 -12.21
C SER A 46 -3.09 10.99 -11.04
N ALA A 47 -4.15 11.78 -11.10
CA ALA A 47 -5.17 11.81 -10.07
C ALA A 47 -5.94 10.47 -9.97
N VAL A 48 -6.41 9.95 -11.11
CA VAL A 48 -7.13 8.66 -11.17
C VAL A 48 -6.25 7.50 -10.69
N ILE A 49 -4.97 7.49 -11.04
CA ILE A 49 -4.03 6.47 -10.58
C ILE A 49 -3.80 6.60 -9.06
N ASN A 50 -3.66 7.82 -8.52
CA ASN A 50 -3.54 8.01 -7.07
C ASN A 50 -4.79 7.51 -6.33
N ASP A 51 -5.98 7.85 -6.80
CA ASP A 51 -7.23 7.38 -6.18
C ASP A 51 -7.32 5.85 -6.19
N LEU A 52 -6.93 5.21 -7.31
CA LEU A 52 -6.87 3.76 -7.41
C LEU A 52 -5.85 3.16 -6.43
N LEU A 53 -4.67 3.76 -6.31
CA LEU A 53 -3.62 3.29 -5.41
C LEU A 53 -4.03 3.45 -3.93
N VAL A 54 -4.72 4.54 -3.59
CA VAL A 54 -5.31 4.72 -2.25
C VAL A 54 -6.31 3.61 -1.95
N MET A 55 -7.25 3.32 -2.87
CA MET A 55 -8.23 2.23 -2.67
C MET A 55 -7.55 0.86 -2.50
N ILE A 56 -6.56 0.54 -3.35
CA ILE A 56 -5.81 -0.73 -3.26
C ILE A 56 -5.09 -0.84 -1.91
N MET A 57 -4.46 0.24 -1.46
CA MET A 57 -3.70 0.25 -0.21
C MET A 57 -4.62 0.20 1.02
N GLU A 58 -5.80 0.81 0.97
CA GLU A 58 -6.82 0.69 2.02
C GLU A 58 -7.29 -0.76 2.20
N ILE A 59 -7.61 -1.44 1.10
CA ILE A 59 -7.96 -2.87 1.09
C ILE A 59 -6.78 -3.69 1.59
N GLY A 60 -5.58 -3.44 1.07
CA GLY A 60 -4.35 -4.13 1.46
C GLY A 60 -4.03 -4.00 2.95
N LEU A 61 -4.20 -2.80 3.54
CA LEU A 61 -4.01 -2.55 4.97
C LEU A 61 -5.06 -3.26 5.83
N SER A 62 -6.30 -3.33 5.35
CA SER A 62 -7.38 -4.05 6.01
C SER A 62 -7.15 -5.56 5.98
N CYS A 63 -6.75 -6.12 4.84
CA CYS A 63 -6.46 -7.55 4.67
C CYS A 63 -5.16 -7.98 5.36
N SER A 64 -4.19 -7.09 5.55
CA SER A 64 -2.88 -7.40 6.15
C SER A 64 -2.85 -7.29 7.69
N ARG A 65 -3.99 -7.03 8.35
CA ARG A 65 -4.04 -6.95 9.82
C ARG A 65 -3.48 -8.23 10.46
N VAL A 66 -2.65 -8.05 11.50
CA VAL A 66 -1.95 -9.15 12.18
C VAL A 66 -2.94 -10.18 12.71
N SER A 67 -3.97 -9.72 13.43
CA SER A 67 -5.06 -10.57 13.91
C SER A 67 -6.00 -10.97 12.77
N PRO A 68 -6.18 -12.28 12.49
CA PRO A 68 -7.09 -12.76 11.44
C PRO A 68 -8.51 -12.21 11.59
N ASN A 69 -9.05 -12.22 12.80
CA ASN A 69 -10.41 -11.76 13.10
C ASN A 69 -10.62 -10.25 12.88
N LYS A 70 -9.55 -9.49 12.69
CA LYS A 70 -9.64 -8.05 12.39
C LYS A 70 -9.55 -7.77 10.90
N ARG A 71 -9.21 -8.75 10.05
CA ARG A 71 -9.11 -8.57 8.60
C ARG A 71 -10.49 -8.36 8.01
N MET A 72 -10.54 -7.66 6.88
CA MET A 72 -11.77 -7.51 6.08
C MET A 72 -12.29 -8.90 5.67
N ASP A 73 -13.61 -9.10 5.68
CA ASP A 73 -14.21 -10.34 5.20
C ASP A 73 -13.99 -10.43 3.69
N MET A 74 -13.61 -11.61 3.18
CA MET A 74 -13.34 -11.79 1.75
C MET A 74 -14.59 -11.55 0.87
N LYS A 75 -15.79 -11.59 1.44
CA LYS A 75 -17.04 -11.23 0.75
C LYS A 75 -17.22 -9.71 0.60
N GLU A 76 -16.48 -8.92 1.37
CA GLU A 76 -16.52 -7.45 1.40
C GLU A 76 -15.33 -6.82 0.66
N VAL A 77 -14.39 -7.65 0.17
CA VAL A 77 -13.32 -7.29 -0.77
C VAL A 77 -13.86 -7.32 -2.19
#